data_AF-A0A0G4I948-F1
#
_entry.id   AF-A0A0G4I948-F1
#
_cell.length_a   1.000
_cell.length_b   1.000
_cell.length_c   1.000
_cell.angle_alpha   90.00
_cell.angle_beta   90.00
_cell.angle_gamma   90.00
#
_symmetry.space_group_name_H-M   'P 1'
#
loop_
_entity.id
_entity.type
_entity.pdbx_description
1 polymer ?
#
loop_
_entity_poly.entity_id
_entity_poly.type
_entity_poly.pdbx_seq_one_letter_code
_entity_poly.pdbx_strand_id
1 'polypeptide(L)'
;MNPTRLKNFYVLDKEDVNGPQASDLWRFLGESLQNPIAKTKSEFVSLNYEKFLLDGQGRPLRRYPRKWKPIKMLKEVKNLAKGEKLPPVDPDFKLAWLNANKERMADLYSFRLGINWYVPKGLEAMEGTRDAES
;
A
#
# COMPACT_ATOMS: atom_id res chain seq x y z
N MET A 1 -11.45 11.71 -11.02
CA MET A 1 -11.74 10.27 -10.98
C MET A 1 -13.24 10.06 -10.81
N ASN A 2 -13.87 9.25 -11.66
CA ASN A 2 -15.30 8.93 -11.56
C ASN A 2 -15.47 7.48 -11.10
N PRO A 3 -15.72 7.22 -9.80
CA PRO A 3 -15.79 5.87 -9.30
C PRO A 3 -17.00 5.13 -9.89
N THR A 4 -16.78 3.91 -10.37
CA THR A 4 -17.87 3.00 -10.75
C THR A 4 -18.41 2.32 -9.49
N ARG A 5 -19.67 2.58 -9.16
CA ARG A 5 -20.35 1.93 -8.03
C ARG A 5 -20.77 0.51 -8.43
N LEU A 6 -20.24 -0.48 -7.73
CA LEU A 6 -20.77 -1.85 -7.71
C LEU A 6 -21.68 -2.03 -6.49
N LYS A 7 -22.26 -3.22 -6.32
CA LYS A 7 -23.33 -3.50 -5.34
C LYS A 7 -23.01 -2.93 -3.94
N ASN A 8 -21.81 -3.21 -3.41
CA ASN A 8 -21.42 -2.88 -2.04
C ASN A 8 -20.07 -2.13 -1.93
N PHE A 9 -19.46 -1.75 -3.06
CA PHE A 9 -18.14 -1.10 -3.08
C PHE A 9 -17.96 -0.31 -4.38
N TYR A 10 -16.94 0.55 -4.40
CA TYR A 10 -16.56 1.33 -5.57
C TYR A 10 -15.32 0.72 -6.23
N VAL A 11 -15.29 0.75 -7.56
CA VAL A 11 -14.10 0.47 -8.36
C VAL A 11 -13.67 1.78 -9.00
N LEU A 12 -12.38 2.05 -8.91
CA LEU A 12 -11.76 3.26 -9.41
C LEU A 12 -11.14 3.01 -10.78
N ASP A 13 -10.88 4.08 -11.52
CA ASP A 13 -10.12 4.01 -12.78
C ASP A 13 -8.72 3.43 -12.52
N LYS A 14 -8.12 2.81 -13.55
CA LYS A 14 -6.76 2.28 -13.47
C LYS A 14 -5.78 3.44 -13.28
N GLU A 15 -4.93 3.35 -12.25
CA GLU A 15 -3.90 4.34 -11.94
C GLU A 15 -2.56 3.67 -11.64
N ASP A 16 -1.48 4.45 -11.74
CA ASP A 16 -0.18 4.06 -11.21
C ASP A 16 -0.16 4.21 -9.70
N VAL A 17 0.35 3.17 -9.03
CA VAL A 17 0.41 3.10 -7.56
C VAL A 17 1.82 3.31 -7.01
N ASN A 18 2.83 3.28 -7.87
CA ASN A 18 4.25 3.39 -7.54
C ASN A 18 4.94 4.39 -8.48
N GLY A 19 6.08 4.91 -8.04
CA GLY A 19 6.94 5.76 -8.85
C GLY A 19 6.48 7.22 -8.98
N PRO A 20 7.15 8.00 -9.84
CA PRO A 20 6.90 9.43 -9.99
C PRO A 20 5.48 9.77 -10.43
N GLN A 21 4.87 8.88 -11.22
CA GLN A 21 3.53 9.01 -11.79
C GLN A 21 2.43 8.47 -10.85
N ALA A 22 2.78 7.95 -9.67
CA ALA A 22 1.79 7.48 -8.72
C ALA A 22 0.79 8.60 -8.38
N SER A 23 -0.51 8.28 -8.38
CA SER A 23 -1.54 9.26 -8.08
C SER A 23 -1.40 9.82 -6.66
N ASP A 24 -1.97 11.00 -6.44
CA ASP A 24 -1.86 11.69 -5.14
C ASP A 24 -2.39 10.84 -3.98
N LEU A 25 -3.41 10.02 -4.22
CA LEU A 25 -3.92 9.08 -3.24
C LEU A 25 -2.86 8.07 -2.81
N TRP A 26 -2.16 7.45 -3.76
CA TRP A 26 -1.15 6.44 -3.46
C TRP A 26 0.09 7.02 -2.82
N ARG A 27 0.49 8.24 -3.23
CA ARG A 27 1.56 9.00 -2.58
C ARG A 27 1.19 9.31 -1.13
N PHE A 28 0.01 9.87 -0.88
CA PHE A 28 -0.49 10.16 0.46
C PHE A 28 -0.50 8.91 1.36
N LEU A 29 -1.04 7.79 0.86
CA LEU A 29 -1.11 6.54 1.62
C LEU A 29 0.28 5.94 1.87
N GLY A 30 1.17 5.97 0.88
CA GLY A 30 2.52 5.43 0.99
C GLY A 30 3.42 6.25 1.91
N GLU A 31 3.28 7.57 1.90
CA GLU A 31 4.00 8.48 2.81
C GLU A 31 3.44 8.40 4.25
N SER A 32 2.12 8.27 4.41
CA SER A 32 1.47 8.14 5.73
C SER A 32 1.65 6.77 6.37
N LEU A 33 1.65 5.71 5.57
CA LEU A 33 1.79 4.31 5.98
C LEU A 33 2.85 3.63 5.12
N GLN A 34 4.12 3.89 5.47
CA GLN A 34 5.28 3.37 4.77
C GLN A 34 5.22 1.85 4.56
N ASN A 35 5.70 1.43 3.39
CA ASN A 35 5.81 0.03 3.03
C ASN A 35 6.95 -0.61 3.83
N PRO A 36 6.68 -1.55 4.76
CA PRO A 36 7.72 -2.12 5.62
C PRO A 36 8.77 -2.94 4.86
N ILE A 37 8.50 -3.26 3.60
CA ILE A 37 9.33 -4.15 2.76
C ILE A 37 9.71 -3.49 1.42
N ALA A 38 9.50 -2.17 1.29
CA ALA A 38 9.94 -1.40 0.14
C ALA A 38 11.47 -1.42 -0.03
N LYS A 39 11.92 -1.36 -1.28
CA LYS A 39 13.33 -1.16 -1.64
C LYS A 39 13.65 0.30 -1.92
N THR A 40 12.67 1.11 -2.32
CA THR A 40 12.84 2.54 -2.62
C THR A 40 11.73 3.37 -1.98
N LYS A 41 11.95 4.67 -1.81
CA LYS A 41 10.95 5.60 -1.23
C LYS A 41 9.68 5.74 -2.09
N SER A 42 9.77 5.40 -3.38
CA SER A 42 8.65 5.47 -4.34
C SER A 42 7.94 4.12 -4.54
N GLU A 43 8.34 3.07 -3.82
CA GLU A 43 7.66 1.76 -3.78
C GLU A 43 6.54 1.77 -2.72
N PHE A 44 5.48 2.54 -2.99
CA PHE A 44 4.34 2.67 -2.10
C PHE A 44 3.57 1.36 -1.92
N VAL A 45 3.50 0.47 -2.92
CA VAL A 45 2.83 -0.84 -2.88
C VAL A 45 3.74 -1.93 -3.45
N SER A 46 3.99 -2.99 -2.69
CA SER A 46 4.93 -4.07 -3.06
C SER A 46 4.33 -5.10 -4.02
N LEU A 47 3.03 -5.40 -3.88
CA LEU A 47 2.32 -6.38 -4.70
C LEU A 47 0.80 -6.15 -4.66
N ASN A 48 0.09 -6.73 -5.62
CA ASN A 48 -1.37 -6.70 -5.67
C ASN A 48 -2.00 -7.21 -4.36
N TYR A 49 -3.14 -6.58 -4.01
CA TYR A 49 -3.99 -6.87 -2.85
C TYR A 49 -3.47 -6.40 -1.49
N GLU A 50 -2.52 -5.46 -1.40
CA GLU A 50 -2.33 -4.76 -0.13
C GLU A 50 -3.59 -3.99 0.30
N LYS A 51 -3.76 -3.78 1.62
CA LYS A 51 -4.93 -3.08 2.17
C LYS A 51 -4.50 -1.93 3.06
N PHE A 52 -5.31 -0.87 3.06
CA PHE A 52 -5.16 0.31 3.91
C PHE A 52 -6.46 0.53 4.67
N LEU A 53 -6.38 0.71 5.98
CA LEU A 53 -7.51 1.05 6.84
C LEU A 53 -7.42 2.53 7.20
N LEU A 54 -8.48 3.27 6.90
CA LEU A 54 -8.65 4.68 7.24
C LEU A 54 -9.82 4.82 8.22
N ASP A 55 -9.83 5.89 9.01
CA ASP A 55 -10.96 6.24 9.85
C ASP A 55 -12.04 7.04 9.09
N GLY A 56 -13.13 7.37 9.79
CA GLY A 56 -14.24 8.17 9.22
C GLY A 56 -13.87 9.61 8.84
N GLN A 57 -12.67 10.09 9.21
CA GLN A 57 -12.12 11.39 8.82
C GLN A 57 -11.07 11.25 7.70
N GLY A 58 -10.90 10.06 7.13
CA GLY A 58 -9.93 9.79 6.08
C GLY A 58 -8.48 9.67 6.57
N ARG A 59 -8.23 9.59 7.89
CA ARG A 59 -6.88 9.45 8.43
C ARG A 59 -6.39 8.00 8.29
N PRO A 60 -5.21 7.74 7.70
CA PRO A 60 -4.64 6.40 7.61
C PRO A 60 -4.30 5.84 8.99
N LEU A 61 -4.74 4.62 9.29
CA LEU A 61 -4.56 3.97 10.60
C LEU A 61 -3.63 2.76 10.56
N ARG A 62 -3.77 1.90 9.53
CA ARG A 62 -3.01 0.66 9.43
C ARG A 62 -2.93 0.16 7.98
N ARG A 63 -1.79 -0.44 7.64
CA ARG A 63 -1.53 -1.10 6.36
C ARG A 63 -1.39 -2.60 6.57
N TYR A 64 -1.86 -3.42 5.63
CA TYR A 64 -1.83 -4.88 5.74
C TYR A 64 -1.22 -5.53 4.50
N PRO A 65 -0.43 -6.61 4.69
CA PRO A 65 0.20 -7.32 3.59
C PRO A 65 -0.85 -8.02 2.72
N ARG A 66 -0.48 -8.30 1.47
CA ARG A 66 -1.40 -8.83 0.44
C ARG A 66 -2.26 -10.03 0.86
N LYS A 67 -1.71 -10.97 1.62
CA LYS A 67 -2.40 -12.20 2.05
C LYS A 67 -3.09 -12.05 3.42
N TRP A 68 -3.06 -10.86 4.02
CA TRP A 68 -3.86 -10.59 5.20
C TRP A 68 -5.34 -10.76 4.86
N LYS A 69 -5.98 -11.73 5.53
CA LYS A 69 -7.38 -12.05 5.25
C LYS A 69 -8.26 -10.90 5.74
N PRO A 70 -9.15 -10.34 4.90
CA PRO A 70 -10.05 -9.26 5.31
C PRO A 70 -10.86 -9.57 6.57
N ILE A 71 -11.20 -10.85 6.80
CA ILE A 71 -11.92 -11.27 8.01
C ILE A 71 -11.15 -10.97 9.31
N LYS A 72 -9.81 -11.00 9.28
CA LYS A 72 -8.97 -10.62 10.44
C LYS A 72 -9.11 -9.12 10.77
N MET A 73 -9.52 -8.29 9.82
CA MET A 73 -9.74 -6.85 10.02
C MET A 73 -11.14 -6.53 10.57
N LEU A 74 -12.04 -7.52 10.65
CA LEU A 74 -13.45 -7.29 11.02
C LEU A 74 -13.60 -6.65 12.40
N LYS A 75 -12.80 -7.08 13.38
CA LYS A 75 -12.81 -6.51 14.73
C LYS A 75 -12.38 -5.03 14.70
N GLU A 76 -11.35 -4.72 13.93
CA GLU A 76 -10.83 -3.36 13.77
C GLU A 76 -11.88 -2.43 13.16
N VAL A 77 -12.51 -2.85 12.06
CA VAL A 77 -13.57 -2.08 11.39
C VAL A 77 -14.77 -1.87 12.32
N LYS A 78 -15.21 -2.90 13.05
CA LYS A 78 -16.34 -2.80 13.99
C LYS A 78 -16.03 -1.83 15.14
N ASN A 79 -14.82 -1.85 15.68
CA ASN A 79 -14.41 -0.94 16.74
C ASN A 79 -14.41 0.51 16.23
N LEU A 80 -13.80 0.76 15.07
CA LEU A 80 -13.76 2.10 14.49
C LEU A 80 -15.15 2.63 14.14
N ALA A 81 -16.05 1.79 13.64
CA ALA A 81 -17.44 2.16 13.36
C ALA A 81 -18.21 2.59 14.63
N LYS A 82 -17.78 2.13 15.81
CA LYS A 82 -18.34 2.54 17.11
C LYS A 82 -17.61 3.74 17.74
N GLY A 83 -16.58 4.26 17.08
CA GLY A 83 -15.70 5.30 17.65
C GLY A 83 -14.72 4.77 18.70
N GLU A 84 -14.53 3.45 18.78
CA GLU A 84 -13.56 2.84 19.68
C GLU A 84 -12.13 2.91 19.09
N LYS A 85 -11.14 2.71 19.96
CA LYS A 85 -9.72 2.66 19.55
C LYS A 85 -9.42 1.42 18.71
N LEU A 86 -8.49 1.59 17.78
CA LEU A 86 -7.92 0.50 17.00
C LEU A 86 -7.25 -0.53 17.95
N PRO A 87 -7.62 -1.81 17.90
CA PRO A 87 -7.00 -2.81 18.77
C PRO A 87 -5.54 -3.06 18.36
N PRO A 88 -4.72 -3.65 19.25
CA PRO A 88 -3.35 -4.02 18.91
C PRO A 88 -3.31 -4.99 17.73
N VAL A 89 -2.17 -5.05 17.04
CA VAL A 89 -1.95 -5.99 15.94
C VAL A 89 -1.97 -7.43 16.43
N ASP A 90 -2.49 -8.32 15.59
CA ASP A 90 -2.43 -9.77 15.79
C ASP A 90 -0.96 -10.25 15.80
N PRO A 91 -0.55 -11.20 16.66
CA PRO A 91 0.81 -11.72 16.71
C PRO A 91 1.36 -12.19 15.35
N ASP A 92 0.51 -12.71 14.47
CA ASP A 92 0.87 -13.17 13.13
C ASP A 92 1.27 -12.03 12.19
N PHE A 93 1.01 -10.78 12.56
CA PHE A 93 1.15 -9.63 11.67
C PHE A 93 2.58 -9.45 11.15
N LYS A 94 3.59 -9.63 12.02
CA LYS A 94 5.00 -9.59 11.62
C LYS A 94 5.35 -10.71 10.66
N LEU A 95 4.89 -11.93 10.97
CA LEU A 95 5.10 -13.10 10.11
C LEU A 95 4.45 -12.91 8.72
N ALA A 96 3.28 -12.28 8.67
CA ALA A 96 2.58 -12.00 7.42
C ALA A 96 3.37 -11.05 6.51
N TRP A 97 4.03 -10.03 7.06
CA TRP A 97 4.92 -9.15 6.28
C TRP A 97 6.19 -9.87 5.80
N LEU A 98 6.79 -10.71 6.65
CA LEU A 98 7.94 -11.53 6.25
C LEU A 98 7.59 -12.46 5.08
N ASN A 99 6.42 -13.10 5.14
CA ASN A 99 5.94 -13.96 4.05
C ASN A 99 5.61 -13.16 2.79
N ALA A 100 5.01 -11.97 2.93
CA ALA A 100 4.77 -11.08 1.79
C ALA A 100 6.08 -10.68 1.09
N ASN A 101 7.15 -10.41 1.84
CA ASN A 101 8.45 -10.11 1.26
C ASN A 101 9.05 -11.32 0.51
N LYS A 102 8.97 -12.52 1.10
CA LYS A 102 9.41 -13.76 0.44
C LYS A 102 8.69 -13.97 -0.89
N GLU A 103 7.37 -13.78 -0.90
CA GLU A 103 6.55 -13.91 -2.11
C GLU A 103 6.93 -12.87 -3.15
N ARG A 104 7.04 -11.59 -2.77
CA ARG A 104 7.44 -10.52 -3.67
C ARG A 104 8.77 -10.82 -4.37
N MET A 105 9.73 -11.40 -3.65
CA MET A 105 11.03 -11.77 -4.20
C MET A 105 10.95 -12.96 -5.17
N ALA A 106 10.04 -13.90 -4.93
CA ALA A 106 9.84 -15.07 -5.77
C ALA A 106 8.90 -14.83 -6.97
N ASP A 107 7.96 -13.90 -6.85
CA ASP A 107 6.90 -13.66 -7.85
C ASP A 107 7.44 -12.85 -9.04
N LEU A 108 7.21 -13.36 -10.25
CA LEU A 108 7.55 -12.68 -11.51
C LEU A 108 6.71 -11.42 -11.71
N TYR A 109 5.50 -11.40 -11.16
CA TYR A 109 4.55 -10.29 -11.29
C TYR A 109 4.67 -9.24 -10.19
N SER A 110 5.75 -9.28 -9.39
CA SER A 110 6.00 -8.22 -8.42
C SER A 110 6.33 -6.89 -9.08
N PHE A 111 5.91 -5.79 -8.44
CA PHE A 111 6.20 -4.46 -8.95
C PHE A 111 7.72 -4.23 -8.88
N ARG A 112 8.37 -4.24 -10.05
CA ARG A 112 9.80 -4.03 -10.19
C ARG A 112 10.04 -2.81 -11.06
N LEU A 113 10.90 -1.92 -10.57
CA LEU A 113 11.34 -0.75 -11.31
C LEU A 113 12.00 -1.20 -12.61
N GLY A 114 11.58 -0.59 -13.72
CA GLY A 114 12.10 -0.90 -15.06
C GLY A 114 11.47 -2.14 -15.72
N ILE A 115 10.53 -2.83 -15.07
CA ILE A 115 9.78 -3.95 -15.66
C ILE A 115 8.28 -3.66 -15.68
N ASN A 116 7.67 -3.41 -14.52
CA ASN A 116 6.21 -3.30 -14.37
C ASN A 116 5.79 -1.88 -13.97
N TRP A 117 6.74 -1.05 -13.55
CA TRP A 117 6.57 0.38 -13.36
C TRP A 117 7.86 1.09 -13.74
N TYR A 118 7.73 2.29 -14.31
CA TYR A 118 8.82 2.97 -15.01
C TYR A 118 9.02 4.38 -14.45
N VAL A 119 10.27 4.82 -14.42
CA VAL A 119 10.60 6.24 -14.27
C VAL A 119 10.63 6.84 -15.68
N PRO A 120 9.84 7.90 -15.96
CA PRO A 120 9.90 8.58 -17.24
C PRO A 120 11.31 9.09 -17.53
N LYS A 121 11.73 9.00 -18.80
CA LYS A 121 13.02 9.50 -19.26
C LYS A 121 13.17 10.99 -18.94
N GLY A 122 14.23 11.39 -18.23
CA GLY A 122 14.45 12.76 -17.73
C GLY A 122 14.10 12.99 -16.26
N LEU A 123 13.50 12.01 -15.57
CA LEU A 123 13.25 12.04 -14.12
C LEU A 123 14.15 11.06 -13.34
N GLU A 124 15.10 10.39 -14.00
CA GLU A 124 15.97 9.38 -13.37
C GLU A 124 16.81 9.96 -12.22
N ALA A 125 17.21 11.24 -12.34
CA ALA A 125 18.01 11.93 -11.34
C ALA A 125 17.27 12.18 -10.01
N MET A 126 15.92 12.24 -10.02
CA MET A 126 15.14 12.56 -8.81
C MET A 126 14.90 11.35 -7.89
N GLU A 127 15.00 10.12 -8.40
CA GLU A 127 15.02 8.93 -7.55
C GLU A 127 16.42 8.73 -6.93
N GLY A 128 17.49 8.90 -7.72
CA GLY A 128 18.86 8.68 -7.25
C GLY A 128 19.34 9.68 -6.18
N THR A 129 18.86 10.92 -6.17
CA THR A 129 19.27 11.92 -5.16
C THR A 129 18.55 11.78 -3.83
N ARG A 130 17.34 11.20 -3.79
CA ARG A 130 16.60 11.01 -2.53
C ARG A 130 17.09 9.83 -1.70
N ASP A 131 17.80 8.89 -2.31
CA ASP A 131 18.43 7.75 -1.64
C ASP A 131 19.86 8.05 -1.15
N ALA A 132 20.42 9.21 -1.53
CA ALA A 132 21.76 9.67 -1.11
C ALA A 132 21.76 10.61 0.11
N GLU A 133 20.58 11.08 0.54
CA GLU A 133 20.41 11.90 1.76
C GLU A 133 19.87 11.07 2.93
N SER A 134 20.67 10.10 3.38
CA SER A 134 20.50 9.41 4.67
C SER A 134 21.85 9.02 5.24
#